data_AF-A0A811Y8C6-F1
#
_entry.id   AF-A0A811Y8C6-F1
#
_cell.length_a   1.000
_cell.length_b   1.000
_cell.length_c   1.000
_cell.angle_alpha   90.00
_cell.angle_beta   90.00
_cell.angle_gamma   90.00
#
_symmetry.space_group_name_H-M   'P 1'
#
loop_
_entity.id
_entity.type
_entity.pdbx_description
1 polymer ?
#
loop_
_entity_poly.entity_id
_entity_poly.type
_entity_poly.pdbx_seq_one_letter_code
_entity_poly.pdbx_strand_id
1 'polypeptide(L)'
;MHPCDDTYCGPFPESEPEVKAVATFLRKHRKHIRAYLSFHAYAQMLLYPYSYKYATIPNFSCVESAAYKAVNALQSVYGVQYRYGPASTTLCKPPRMERCCFSKDLTKMPTVTWCHLMAS
;
A
#
# COMPACT_ATOMS: atom_id res chain seq x y z
N MET A 1 -14.46 6.81 14.20
CA MET A 1 -13.02 7.05 14.42
C MET A 1 -12.87 8.23 15.33
N HIS A 2 -12.24 8.00 16.47
CA HIS A 2 -11.99 9.01 17.50
C HIS A 2 -10.56 9.54 17.37
N PRO A 3 -10.30 10.83 17.71
CA PRO A 3 -8.95 11.39 17.68
C PRO A 3 -7.91 10.65 18.54
N CYS A 4 -8.37 9.89 19.54
CA CYS A 4 -7.50 9.09 20.41
C CYS A 4 -7.25 7.67 19.88
N ASP A 5 -7.84 7.28 18.74
CA ASP A 5 -7.59 5.98 18.14
C ASP A 5 -6.22 6.00 17.43
N ASP A 6 -5.39 4.98 17.61
CA ASP A 6 -4.11 4.82 16.88
C ASP A 6 -4.26 4.80 15.35
N THR A 7 -5.48 4.58 14.87
CA THR A 7 -5.84 4.54 13.44
C THR A 7 -6.72 5.71 13.02
N TYR A 8 -6.71 6.81 13.78
CA TYR A 8 -7.42 8.04 13.43
C TYR A 8 -6.93 8.58 12.09
N CYS A 9 -7.89 9.00 11.25
CA CYS A 9 -7.60 9.36 9.85
C CYS A 9 -7.48 10.86 9.62
N GLY A 10 -7.46 11.63 10.70
CA GLY A 10 -7.57 13.08 10.64
C GLY A 10 -9.00 13.56 10.42
N PRO A 11 -9.23 14.87 10.56
CA PRO A 11 -10.54 15.49 10.39
C PRO A 11 -11.02 15.51 8.93
N PHE A 12 -10.11 15.46 7.95
CA PHE A 12 -10.40 15.43 6.52
C PHE A 12 -9.21 14.87 5.71
N PRO A 13 -9.40 14.45 4.44
CA PRO A 13 -8.33 14.00 3.55
C PRO A 13 -7.16 14.99 3.43
N GLU A 14 -5.92 14.51 3.48
CA GLU A 14 -4.70 15.36 3.45
C GLU A 14 -4.66 16.45 4.55
N SER A 15 -5.25 16.19 5.71
CA SER A 15 -5.21 17.11 6.87
C SER A 15 -3.81 17.24 7.47
N GLU A 16 -3.07 16.13 7.56
CA GLU A 16 -1.69 16.12 8.02
C GLU A 16 -0.75 16.78 7.00
N PRO A 17 0.11 17.74 7.41
CA PRO A 17 0.98 18.48 6.50
C PRO A 17 1.97 17.58 5.76
N GLU A 18 2.42 16.48 6.36
CA GLU A 18 3.31 15.47 5.77
C GLU A 18 2.60 14.75 4.61
N VAL A 19 1.36 14.29 4.85
CA VAL A 19 0.56 13.61 3.84
C VAL A 19 0.26 14.55 2.68
N LYS A 20 -0.09 15.81 2.98
CA LYS A 20 -0.33 16.85 1.97
C LYS A 20 0.90 17.14 1.12
N ALA A 21 2.10 17.17 1.71
CA ALA A 21 3.35 17.40 1.00
C ALA A 21 3.63 16.26 0.00
N VAL A 22 3.52 14.99 0.44
CA VAL A 22 3.72 13.82 -0.42
C VAL A 22 2.67 13.76 -1.53
N ALA A 23 1.39 13.93 -1.19
CA ALA A 23 0.31 13.93 -2.19
C ALA A 23 0.51 15.02 -3.24
N THR A 24 0.94 16.22 -2.83
CA THR A 24 1.24 17.33 -3.75
C THR A 24 2.43 17.02 -4.65
N PHE A 25 3.51 16.47 -4.10
CA PHE A 25 4.68 16.05 -4.87
C PHE A 25 4.33 15.00 -5.93
N LEU A 26 3.59 13.95 -5.53
CA LEU A 26 3.19 12.88 -6.42
C LEU A 26 2.23 13.38 -7.52
N ARG A 27 1.28 14.27 -7.19
CA ARG A 27 0.38 14.88 -8.19
C ARG A 27 1.15 15.73 -9.20
N LYS A 28 2.11 16.55 -8.73
CA LYS A 28 2.95 17.41 -9.58
C LYS A 28 3.78 16.59 -10.57
N HIS A 29 4.29 15.43 -10.15
CA HIS A 29 5.18 14.60 -10.96
C HIS A 29 4.52 13.32 -11.51
N ARG A 30 3.18 13.25 -11.54
CA ARG A 30 2.42 12.05 -11.96
C ARG A 30 2.78 11.49 -13.33
N LYS A 31 3.34 12.32 -14.23
CA LYS A 31 3.78 11.90 -15.57
C LYS A 31 5.15 11.21 -15.57
N HIS A 32 5.97 11.47 -14.55
CA HIS A 32 7.35 10.99 -14.43
C HIS A 32 7.46 9.81 -13.45
N ILE A 33 6.61 9.79 -12.42
CA ILE A 33 6.59 8.71 -11.42
C ILE A 33 5.85 7.50 -11.98
N ARG A 34 6.56 6.37 -12.10
CA ARG A 34 6.03 5.11 -12.64
C ARG A 34 5.70 4.06 -11.59
N ALA A 35 6.31 4.15 -10.41
CA ALA A 35 6.09 3.26 -9.27
C ALA A 35 6.18 4.04 -7.96
N TYR A 36 5.52 3.54 -6.92
CA TYR A 36 5.51 4.12 -5.59
C TYR A 36 5.60 2.99 -4.57
N LEU A 37 6.67 2.96 -3.78
CA LEU A 37 6.91 1.94 -2.77
C LEU A 37 6.85 2.63 -1.40
N SER A 38 6.15 2.01 -0.44
CA SER A 38 6.08 2.49 0.94
C SER A 38 6.53 1.38 1.86
N PHE A 39 7.51 1.67 2.69
CA PHE A 39 8.11 0.71 3.61
C PHE A 39 7.46 0.86 4.99
N HIS A 40 7.09 -0.27 5.57
CA HIS A 40 6.45 -0.35 6.89
C HIS A 40 7.07 -1.54 7.64
N ALA A 41 6.96 -1.58 8.96
CA ALA A 41 7.34 -2.74 9.76
C ALA A 41 6.31 -2.95 10.88
N TYR A 42 6.08 -4.16 11.40
CA TYR A 42 6.64 -5.48 11.05
C TYR A 42 5.57 -6.33 10.34
N ALA A 43 5.95 -7.34 9.53
CA ALA A 43 5.15 -8.55 9.20
C ALA A 43 5.61 -9.38 7.97
N GLN A 44 6.71 -9.05 7.28
CA GLN A 44 7.17 -9.81 6.09
C GLN A 44 6.07 -10.05 5.04
N MET A 45 5.39 -8.98 4.61
CA MET A 45 4.45 -9.07 3.51
C MET A 45 4.70 -8.01 2.46
N LEU A 46 4.42 -8.37 1.20
CA LEU A 46 4.39 -7.58 -0.01
C LEU A 46 2.96 -7.32 -0.47
N LEU A 47 2.46 -6.13 -0.13
CA LEU A 47 1.04 -5.79 -0.34
C LEU A 47 0.87 -4.78 -1.46
N TYR A 48 -0.03 -5.09 -2.40
CA TYR A 48 -0.47 -4.21 -3.47
C TYR A 48 -1.97 -3.87 -3.36
N PRO A 49 -2.50 -2.88 -4.12
CA PRO A 49 -3.87 -2.42 -3.94
C PRO A 49 -4.93 -3.48 -4.31
N TYR A 50 -6.19 -3.31 -3.92
CA TYR A 50 -6.71 -2.27 -3.03
C TYR A 50 -6.72 -2.74 -1.57
N SER A 51 -6.60 -1.80 -0.63
CA SER A 51 -6.80 -2.07 0.81
C SER A 51 -8.16 -1.62 1.35
N TYR A 52 -8.77 -0.58 0.75
CA TYR A 52 -10.04 -0.01 1.22
C TYR A 52 -11.30 -0.65 0.61
N LYS A 53 -11.13 -1.54 -0.37
CA LYS A 53 -12.22 -2.25 -1.05
C LYS A 53 -11.77 -3.63 -1.50
N TYR A 54 -12.72 -4.56 -1.56
CA TYR A 54 -12.55 -5.83 -2.25
C TYR A 54 -12.81 -5.62 -3.74
N ALA A 55 -11.76 -5.26 -4.46
CA ALA A 55 -11.81 -5.16 -5.91
C ALA A 55 -10.46 -5.52 -6.51
N THR A 56 -10.49 -6.05 -7.72
CA THR A 56 -9.29 -6.34 -8.50
C THR A 56 -8.70 -5.05 -9.06
N ILE A 57 -7.37 -4.94 -9.04
CA ILE A 57 -6.66 -3.82 -9.67
C ILE A 57 -6.61 -3.97 -11.19
N PRO A 58 -6.60 -2.85 -11.93
CA PRO A 58 -6.18 -2.88 -13.34
C PRO A 58 -4.79 -3.52 -13.45
N ASN A 59 -4.57 -4.36 -14.47
CA ASN A 59 -3.31 -5.08 -14.70
C ASN A 59 -2.89 -6.05 -13.57
N PHE A 60 -3.86 -6.65 -12.86
CA PHE A 60 -3.62 -7.62 -11.78
C PHE A 60 -2.53 -8.65 -12.09
N SER A 61 -2.57 -9.29 -13.26
CA SER A 61 -1.57 -10.31 -13.64
C SER A 61 -0.13 -9.78 -13.66
N CYS A 62 0.07 -8.55 -14.13
CA CYS A 62 1.40 -7.92 -14.16
C CYS A 62 1.91 -7.64 -12.75
N VAL A 63 1.05 -7.08 -11.89
CA VAL A 63 1.40 -6.74 -10.51
C VAL A 63 1.62 -8.00 -9.66
N GLU A 64 0.77 -9.02 -9.83
CA GLU A 64 0.91 -10.31 -9.15
C GLU A 64 2.23 -11.00 -9.53
N SER A 65 2.57 -11.02 -10.82
CA SER A 65 3.84 -11.57 -11.29
C SER A 65 5.06 -10.81 -10.76
N ALA A 66 4.97 -9.48 -10.71
CA ALA A 66 6.04 -8.64 -10.15
C ALA A 66 6.22 -8.89 -8.65
N ALA A 67 5.12 -8.99 -7.89
CA ALA A 67 5.14 -9.31 -6.47
C ALA A 67 5.76 -10.70 -6.21
N TYR A 68 5.34 -11.72 -6.96
CA TYR A 68 5.91 -13.07 -6.88
C TYR A 68 7.43 -13.09 -7.14
N LYS A 69 7.88 -12.41 -8.19
CA LYS A 69 9.32 -12.31 -8.50
C LYS A 69 10.09 -11.60 -7.40
N ALA A 70 9.53 -10.53 -6.83
CA ALA A 70 10.16 -9.77 -5.76
C ALA A 70 10.31 -10.61 -4.46
N VAL A 71 9.26 -11.33 -4.04
CA VAL A 71 9.35 -12.18 -2.84
C VAL A 71 10.35 -13.33 -3.02
N ASN A 72 10.40 -13.93 -4.22
CA ASN A 72 11.36 -14.99 -4.52
C ASN A 72 12.81 -14.47 -4.52
N ALA A 73 13.04 -13.28 -5.06
CA ALA A 73 14.36 -12.66 -5.02
C ALA A 73 14.79 -12.40 -3.57
N LEU A 74 13.90 -11.88 -2.72
CA LEU A 74 14.17 -11.67 -1.30
C LEU A 74 14.47 -12.98 -0.57
N GLN A 75 13.69 -14.04 -0.86
CA GLN A 75 13.92 -15.36 -0.30
C GLN A 75 15.28 -15.93 -0.73
N SER A 76 15.69 -15.76 -1.99
CA SER A 76 16.98 -16.28 -2.48
C SER A 76 18.20 -15.62 -1.82
N VAL A 77 18.09 -14.35 -1.42
CA VAL A 77 19.22 -13.61 -0.84
C VAL A 77 19.27 -13.78 0.68
N TYR A 78 18.12 -13.71 1.36
CA TYR A 78 18.06 -13.64 2.82
C TYR A 78 17.43 -14.87 3.48
N GLY A 79 16.88 -15.81 2.71
CA GLY A 79 16.17 -16.98 3.24
C GLY A 79 14.81 -16.66 3.88
N VAL A 80 14.38 -15.40 3.83
CA VAL A 80 13.16 -14.93 4.49
C VAL A 80 11.97 -15.07 3.56
N GLN A 81 10.89 -15.70 4.05
CA GLN A 81 9.66 -15.84 3.29
C GLN A 81 8.75 -14.63 3.51
N TYR A 82 8.38 -14.00 2.41
CA TYR A 82 7.40 -12.90 2.38
C TYR A 82 6.08 -13.39 1.82
N ARG A 83 4.98 -13.05 2.48
CA ARG A 83 3.63 -13.25 1.92
C ARG A 83 3.32 -12.12 0.94
N TYR A 84 2.58 -12.36 -0.13
CA TYR A 84 2.17 -11.28 -1.03
C TYR A 84 0.69 -11.38 -1.41
N GLY A 85 0.10 -10.27 -1.84
CA GLY A 85 -1.28 -10.24 -2.32
C GLY A 85 -1.97 -8.88 -2.17
N PRO A 86 -3.27 -8.80 -2.48
CA PRO A 86 -4.06 -7.59 -2.31
C PRO A 86 -4.14 -7.22 -0.82
N ALA A 87 -3.93 -5.96 -0.49
CA ALA A 87 -3.92 -5.50 0.90
C ALA A 87 -5.25 -5.74 1.62
N SER A 88 -6.39 -5.68 0.91
CA SER A 88 -7.73 -5.95 1.46
C SER A 88 -7.91 -7.40 1.94
N THR A 89 -7.33 -8.37 1.23
CA THR A 89 -7.48 -9.79 1.56
C THR A 89 -6.33 -10.30 2.44
N THR A 90 -5.12 -9.76 2.27
CA THR A 90 -3.93 -10.20 3.00
C THR A 90 -3.80 -9.54 4.37
N LEU A 91 -4.12 -8.25 4.50
CA LEU A 91 -3.92 -7.46 5.73
C LEU A 91 -5.24 -6.95 6.34
N CYS A 92 -5.99 -6.11 5.61
CA CYS A 92 -7.21 -5.43 6.10
C CYS A 92 -8.45 -6.36 6.06
N LYS A 93 -8.35 -7.57 6.65
CA LYS A 93 -9.49 -8.50 6.80
C LYS A 93 -10.57 -7.89 7.71
N PRO A 94 -11.86 -8.25 7.57
CA PRO A 94 -12.91 -7.79 8.49
C PRO A 94 -12.54 -8.20 9.93
N PRO A 95 -12.69 -7.35 10.96
CA PRO A 95 -13.28 -5.99 11.00
C PRO A 95 -12.23 -4.85 10.88
N ARG A 96 -11.05 -5.08 10.29
CA ARG A 96 -9.99 -4.05 10.13
C ARG A 96 -10.19 -3.13 8.93
N MET A 97 -11.10 -3.45 8.03
CA MET A 97 -11.33 -2.71 6.78
C MET A 97 -11.69 -1.22 7.01
N GLU A 98 -12.50 -0.93 8.03
CA GLU A 98 -12.93 0.44 8.34
C GLU A 98 -11.78 1.35 8.84
N ARG A 99 -10.61 0.76 9.16
CA ARG A 99 -9.43 1.46 9.69
C ARG A 99 -8.40 1.85 8.64
N CYS A 100 -8.50 1.36 7.40
CA CYS A 100 -7.51 1.59 6.35
C CYS A 100 -7.82 2.87 5.54
N CYS A 101 -7.66 4.07 6.13
CA CYS A 101 -8.04 5.35 5.49
C CYS A 101 -7.06 5.88 4.43
N PHE A 102 -5.76 5.65 4.61
CA PHE A 102 -4.71 6.22 3.75
C PHE A 102 -4.90 5.87 2.26
N SER A 103 -5.53 4.73 1.96
CA SER A 103 -5.60 4.22 0.60
C SER A 103 -6.68 4.86 -0.28
N LYS A 104 -7.56 5.72 0.23
CA LYS A 104 -8.65 6.30 -0.59
C LYS A 104 -8.16 7.40 -1.55
N ASP A 105 -7.18 8.21 -1.16
CA ASP A 105 -6.78 9.41 -1.91
C ASP A 105 -5.78 9.17 -3.06
N LEU A 106 -4.93 8.14 -2.95
CA LEU A 106 -3.92 7.84 -3.97
C LEU A 106 -4.44 7.01 -5.16
N THR A 107 -5.73 6.71 -5.16
CA THR A 107 -6.43 5.93 -6.20
C THR A 107 -6.52 6.62 -7.55
N LYS A 108 -6.21 7.92 -7.62
CA LYS A 108 -6.17 8.72 -8.86
C LYS A 108 -4.83 8.63 -9.60
N MET A 109 -3.89 7.80 -9.13
CA MET A 109 -2.60 7.60 -9.80
C MET A 109 -2.57 6.25 -10.52
N PRO A 110 -2.34 6.23 -11.85
CA PRO A 110 -2.61 5.06 -12.70
C PRO A 110 -1.67 3.86 -12.48
N THR A 111 -0.55 4.02 -11.78
CA THR A 111 0.47 2.98 -11.58
C THR A 111 1.11 3.05 -10.20
N VAL A 112 0.29 3.03 -9.14
CA VAL A 112 0.80 2.94 -7.77
C VAL A 112 0.76 1.47 -7.35
N THR A 113 1.82 0.74 -7.70
CA THR A 113 2.10 -0.55 -7.09
C THR A 113 2.58 -0.29 -5.68
N TRP A 114 1.64 -0.17 -4.74
CA TRP A 114 2.00 -0.32 -3.34
C TRP A 114 2.73 -1.65 -3.21
N CYS A 115 3.92 -1.57 -2.64
CA CYS A 115 4.71 -2.72 -2.27
C CYS A 115 5.09 -2.39 -0.84
N HIS A 116 4.26 -2.84 0.10
CA HIS A 116 4.70 -2.86 1.49
C HIS A 116 5.89 -3.81 1.50
N LEU A 117 7.12 -3.37 1.74
CA LEU A 117 8.18 -4.33 2.06
C LEU A 117 8.35 -4.28 3.56
N MET A 118 7.79 -5.27 4.25
CA MET A 118 7.92 -5.36 5.70
C MET A 118 9.18 -6.12 6.08
N ALA A 119 10.30 -5.40 6.13
CA ALA A 119 11.57 -5.94 6.65
C ALA A 119 11.48 -6.19 8.17
N SER A 120 12.19 -7.24 8.60
CA SER A 120 12.30 -7.72 9.99
C SER A 120 12.99 -6.72 10.91
#